data_AF-A7I7V5-F1
#
_entry.id   AF-A7I7V5-F1
#
_cell.length_a   1.000
_cell.length_b   1.000
_cell.length_c   1.000
_cell.angle_alpha   90.00
_cell.angle_beta   90.00
_cell.angle_gamma   90.00
#
_symmetry.space_group_name_H-M   'P 1'
#
loop_
_entity.id
_entity.type
_entity.pdbx_description
1 polymer ?
#
loop_
_entity_poly.entity_id
_entity_poly.type
_entity_poly.pdbx_seq_one_letter_code
_entity_poly.pdbx_strand_id
1 'polypeptide(L)'
;MPVIVFLEILIFGFVFSGLFGLWVHLWVWILGGRNGAGQTLKAFLYGLTPALIFGWIPVVGILFAVWSFILDILGLRELAGLSPARAALAMVIAVLIPLVVVAVFLVVFFLPIIHAAMMSSRMGY
;
A
#
# COMPACT_ATOMS: atom_id res chain seq x y z
N MET A 1 -1.53 11.40 -24.66
CA MET A 1 -1.06 10.17 -25.33
C MET A 1 -1.41 8.97 -24.46
N PRO A 2 -2.50 8.22 -24.72
CA PRO A 2 -2.96 7.12 -23.86
C PRO A 2 -1.91 6.04 -23.59
N VAL A 3 -1.05 5.76 -24.58
CA VAL A 3 0.04 4.79 -24.47
C VAL A 3 1.09 5.21 -23.43
N ILE A 4 1.42 6.50 -23.34
CA ILE A 4 2.41 7.00 -22.36
C ILE A 4 1.88 6.79 -20.95
N VAL A 5 0.64 7.20 -20.68
CA VAL A 5 0.00 7.04 -19.38
C VAL A 5 -0.10 5.56 -18.97
N PHE A 6 -0.42 4.68 -19.93
CA PHE A 6 -0.43 3.24 -19.68
C PHE A 6 0.95 2.71 -19.25
N LEU A 7 2.02 3.10 -19.97
CA LEU A 7 3.38 2.68 -19.64
C LEU A 7 3.85 3.25 -18.29
N GLU A 8 3.50 4.50 -17.99
CA GLU A 8 3.77 5.12 -16.68
C GLU A 8 3.11 4.31 -15.55
N ILE A 9 1.82 4.02 -15.66
CA ILE A 9 1.10 3.22 -14.64
C ILE A 9 1.73 1.84 -14.47
N LEU A 10 2.13 1.19 -15.57
CA LEU A 10 2.73 -0.13 -15.51
C LEU A 10 4.11 -0.11 -14.83
N ILE A 11 4.96 0.85 -15.18
CA ILE A 11 6.31 0.98 -14.61
C ILE A 11 6.23 1.43 -13.14
N PHE A 12 5.54 2.52 -12.86
CA PHE A 12 5.42 3.04 -11.50
C PHE A 12 4.66 2.08 -10.59
N GLY A 13 3.61 1.44 -11.10
CA GLY A 13 2.87 0.41 -10.36
C GLY A 13 3.77 -0.76 -9.98
N PHE A 14 4.53 -1.30 -10.94
CA PHE A 14 5.46 -2.40 -10.67
C PHE A 14 6.55 -2.02 -9.66
N VAL A 15 7.20 -0.86 -9.86
CA VAL A 15 8.25 -0.37 -8.96
C VAL A 15 7.69 -0.13 -7.55
N PHE A 16 6.55 0.54 -7.44
CA PHE A 16 5.92 0.87 -6.16
C PHE A 16 5.47 -0.40 -5.42
N SER A 17 4.87 -1.37 -6.11
CA SER A 17 4.51 -2.67 -5.51
C SER A 17 5.75 -3.43 -5.01
N GLY A 18 6.87 -3.38 -5.74
CA GLY A 18 8.14 -3.95 -5.28
C GLY A 18 8.66 -3.26 -4.01
N LEU A 19 8.71 -1.93 -4.00
CA LEU A 19 9.14 -1.14 -2.84
C LEU A 19 8.23 -1.37 -1.62
N PHE A 20 6.93 -1.43 -1.83
CA PHE A 20 5.98 -1.71 -0.76
C PHE A 20 6.11 -3.15 -0.26
N GLY A 21 6.40 -4.12 -1.13
CA GLY A 21 6.69 -5.50 -0.69
C GLY A 21 7.97 -5.60 0.15
N LEU A 22 8.99 -4.80 -0.15
CA LEU A 22 10.18 -4.65 0.71
C LEU A 22 9.83 -3.98 2.05
N TRP A 23 8.94 -2.98 2.02
CA TRP A 23 8.38 -2.37 3.23
C TRP A 23 7.62 -3.38 4.09
N VAL A 24 6.80 -4.25 3.50
CA VAL A 24 6.16 -5.38 4.20
C VAL A 24 7.21 -6.33 4.79
N HIS A 25 8.30 -6.58 4.08
CA HIS A 25 9.37 -7.45 4.57
C HIS A 25 10.04 -6.94 5.85
N LEU A 26 10.14 -5.62 6.03
CA LEU A 26 10.62 -5.04 7.29
C LEU A 26 9.81 -5.55 8.48
N TRP A 27 8.47 -5.50 8.38
CA TRP A 27 7.56 -5.93 9.45
C TRP A 27 7.55 -7.45 9.63
N VAL A 28 7.62 -8.20 8.53
CA VAL A 28 7.80 -9.66 8.56
C VAL A 28 9.07 -10.02 9.34
N TRP A 29 10.18 -9.34 9.07
CA TRP A 29 11.45 -9.58 9.72
C TRP A 29 11.39 -9.21 11.21
N ILE A 30 10.76 -8.09 11.58
CA ILE A 30 10.56 -7.71 12.99
C ILE A 30 9.72 -8.76 13.73
N LEU A 31 8.68 -9.30 13.08
CA LEU A 31 7.75 -10.27 13.68
C LEU A 31 8.22 -11.74 13.59
N GLY A 32 9.48 -11.96 13.20
CA GLY A 32 10.15 -13.26 13.28
C GLY A 32 10.10 -14.11 12.01
N GLY A 33 9.64 -13.58 10.88
CA GLY A 33 9.74 -14.24 9.58
C GLY A 33 11.19 -14.30 9.09
N ARG A 34 11.66 -15.46 8.64
CA ARG A 34 13.07 -15.69 8.28
C ARG A 34 13.27 -16.37 6.92
N ASN A 35 12.20 -16.54 6.14
CA ASN A 35 12.24 -17.21 4.83
C ASN A 35 12.78 -16.31 3.69
N GLY A 36 13.28 -15.11 4.02
CA GLY A 36 13.91 -14.17 3.09
C GLY A 36 12.93 -13.23 2.36
N ALA A 37 13.45 -12.10 1.88
CA ALA A 37 12.67 -11.06 1.21
C ALA A 37 11.99 -11.53 -0.08
N GLY A 38 12.60 -12.47 -0.81
CA GLY A 38 12.00 -13.03 -2.02
C GLY A 38 10.68 -13.75 -1.78
N GLN A 39 10.51 -14.42 -0.64
CA GLN A 39 9.24 -15.07 -0.28
C GLN A 39 8.19 -14.04 0.13
N THR A 40 8.57 -12.99 0.85
CA THR A 40 7.67 -11.87 1.17
C THR A 40 7.20 -11.15 -0.10
N LEU A 41 8.11 -10.85 -1.03
CA LEU A 41 7.77 -10.23 -2.31
C LEU A 41 6.84 -11.12 -3.12
N LYS A 42 7.09 -12.42 -3.20
CA LYS A 42 6.21 -13.37 -3.90
C LYS A 42 4.81 -13.40 -3.27
N ALA A 43 4.74 -13.54 -1.94
CA ALA A 43 3.47 -13.52 -1.20
C ALA A 43 2.67 -12.25 -1.49
N PHE A 44 3.32 -11.09 -1.36
CA PHE A 44 2.70 -9.78 -1.52
C PHE A 44 2.26 -9.50 -2.97
N LEU A 45 3.13 -9.76 -3.95
CA LEU A 45 2.80 -9.48 -5.35
C LEU A 45 1.66 -10.39 -5.87
N TYR A 46 1.62 -11.65 -5.41
CA TYR A 46 0.51 -12.55 -5.75
C TYR A 46 -0.78 -12.19 -5.02
N GLY A 47 -0.71 -11.81 -3.74
CA GLY A 47 -1.89 -11.35 -3.00
C GLY A 47 -2.45 -10.03 -3.55
N LEU A 48 -1.63 -9.13 -4.06
CA LEU A 48 -2.04 -7.90 -4.74
C LEU A 48 -2.76 -8.08 -6.08
N THR A 49 -2.61 -9.25 -6.74
CA THR A 49 -3.07 -9.44 -8.12
C THR A 49 -4.57 -9.11 -8.34
N PRO A 50 -5.51 -9.54 -7.48
CA PRO A 50 -6.91 -9.16 -7.61
C PRO A 50 -7.15 -7.64 -7.57
N ALA A 51 -6.50 -6.91 -6.65
CA ALA A 51 -6.62 -5.45 -6.58
C ALA A 51 -6.03 -4.76 -7.83
N LEU A 52 -4.91 -5.27 -8.37
CA LEU A 52 -4.32 -4.69 -9.59
C LEU A 52 -5.19 -4.89 -10.82
N ILE A 53 -5.88 -6.03 -10.93
CA ILE A 53 -6.74 -6.34 -12.09
C ILE A 53 -8.12 -5.71 -11.98
N PHE A 54 -8.73 -5.73 -10.78
CA PHE A 54 -10.14 -5.36 -10.59
C PHE A 54 -10.35 -4.08 -9.77
N GLY A 55 -9.29 -3.49 -9.21
CA GLY A 55 -9.38 -2.33 -8.32
C GLY A 55 -9.91 -1.05 -8.99
N TRP A 56 -9.85 -0.96 -10.31
CA TRP A 56 -10.37 0.18 -11.08
C TRP A 56 -11.91 0.18 -11.20
N ILE A 57 -12.59 -0.93 -10.89
CA ILE A 57 -14.05 -1.02 -10.99
C ILE A 57 -14.67 -0.33 -9.76
N PRO A 58 -15.54 0.68 -9.94
CA PRO A 58 -16.20 1.33 -8.82
C PRO A 58 -16.96 0.33 -7.94
N VAL A 59 -16.88 0.49 -6.62
CA VAL A 59 -17.48 -0.39 -5.59
C VAL A 59 -16.90 -1.81 -5.56
N VAL A 60 -16.88 -2.52 -6.69
CA VAL A 60 -16.32 -3.88 -6.82
C VAL A 60 -14.83 -3.92 -6.50
N GLY A 61 -14.08 -2.89 -6.87
CA GLY A 61 -12.66 -2.75 -6.55
C GLY A 61 -12.38 -2.78 -5.05
N ILE A 62 -13.33 -2.35 -4.21
CA ILE A 62 -13.21 -2.41 -2.74
C ILE A 62 -13.23 -3.86 -2.28
N LEU A 63 -14.09 -4.70 -2.86
CA LEU A 63 -14.16 -6.13 -2.53
C LEU A 63 -12.83 -6.82 -2.86
N PHE A 64 -12.25 -6.51 -4.02
CA PHE A 64 -10.97 -7.07 -4.41
C PHE A 64 -9.78 -6.51 -3.62
N ALA A 65 -9.85 -5.27 -3.14
CA ALA A 65 -8.86 -4.73 -2.23
C ALA A 65 -8.87 -5.47 -0.88
N VAL A 66 -10.06 -5.72 -0.31
CA VAL A 66 -10.20 -6.51 0.92
C VAL A 66 -9.73 -7.94 0.70
N TRP A 67 -10.09 -8.54 -0.43
CA TRP A 67 -9.66 -9.89 -0.78
C TRP A 67 -8.13 -9.98 -0.94
N SER A 68 -7.51 -9.01 -1.64
CA SER A 68 -6.05 -8.92 -1.74
C SER A 68 -5.37 -8.82 -0.38
N PHE A 69 -5.91 -8.02 0.53
CA PHE A 69 -5.40 -7.92 1.89
C PHE A 69 -5.44 -9.27 2.65
N ILE A 70 -6.52 -10.04 2.47
CA ILE A 70 -6.63 -11.39 3.05
C ILE A 70 -5.61 -12.34 2.41
N LEU A 71 -5.47 -12.32 1.09
CA LEU A 71 -4.48 -13.15 0.38
C LEU A 71 -3.05 -12.80 0.76
N ASP A 72 -2.72 -11.53 0.98
CA ASP A 72 -1.41 -11.12 1.46
C ASP A 72 -1.12 -11.74 2.83
N ILE A 73 -2.08 -11.70 3.76
CA ILE A 73 -1.93 -12.35 5.08
C ILE A 73 -1.70 -13.86 4.94
N LEU A 74 -2.48 -14.54 4.10
CA LEU A 74 -2.31 -15.97 3.86
C LEU A 74 -0.96 -16.27 3.20
N GLY A 75 -0.56 -15.48 2.22
CA GLY A 75 0.73 -15.60 1.55
C GLY A 75 1.90 -15.39 2.52
N LEU A 76 1.83 -14.41 3.41
CA LEU A 76 2.84 -14.19 4.44
C LEU A 76 2.89 -15.34 5.45
N ARG A 77 1.75 -15.92 5.82
CA ARG A 77 1.70 -17.11 6.66
C ARG A 77 2.43 -18.28 6.00
N GLU A 78 2.07 -18.60 4.76
CA GLU A 78 2.58 -19.78 4.06
C GLU A 78 4.03 -19.61 3.57
N LEU A 79 4.36 -18.46 2.98
CA LEU A 79 5.65 -18.25 2.31
C LEU A 79 6.68 -17.56 3.20
N ALA A 80 6.25 -16.61 4.05
CA ALA A 80 7.17 -15.87 4.92
C ALA A 80 7.40 -16.53 6.30
N GLY A 81 6.68 -17.61 6.60
CA GLY A 81 6.87 -18.43 7.80
C GLY A 81 6.33 -17.80 9.09
N LEU A 82 5.35 -16.91 8.98
CA LEU A 82 4.70 -16.28 10.13
C LEU A 82 3.52 -17.12 10.63
N SER A 83 3.24 -17.06 11.93
CA SER A 83 1.95 -17.54 12.45
C SER A 83 0.81 -16.64 11.93
N PRO A 84 -0.46 -17.12 11.90
CA PRO A 84 -1.58 -16.33 11.37
C PRO A 84 -1.70 -14.94 12.00
N ALA A 85 -1.59 -14.84 13.33
CA ALA A 85 -1.69 -13.58 14.06
C ALA A 85 -0.53 -12.62 13.72
N ARG A 86 0.69 -13.15 13.56
CA ARG A 86 1.86 -12.33 13.19
C ARG A 86 1.80 -11.87 11.74
N ALA A 87 1.30 -12.71 10.83
CA ALA A 87 1.08 -12.33 9.44
C ALA A 87 0.04 -11.19 9.34
N ALA A 88 -1.08 -11.31 10.03
CA ALA A 88 -2.09 -10.27 10.11
C ALA A 88 -1.52 -8.97 10.70
N LEU A 89 -0.78 -9.06 11.81
CA LEU A 89 -0.14 -7.91 12.43
C LEU A 89 0.86 -7.23 11.50
N ALA A 90 1.70 -8.00 10.79
CA ALA A 90 2.66 -7.47 9.82
C ALA A 90 1.95 -6.65 8.74
N MET A 91 0.86 -7.19 8.18
CA MET A 91 0.11 -6.55 7.11
C MET A 91 -0.63 -5.30 7.59
N VAL A 92 -1.27 -5.37 8.76
CA VAL A 92 -1.96 -4.22 9.38
C VAL A 92 -0.98 -3.08 9.64
N ILE A 93 0.17 -3.36 10.25
CA ILE A 93 1.20 -2.33 10.51
C ILE A 93 1.73 -1.75 9.20
N ALA A 94 2.04 -2.60 8.22
CA ALA A 94 2.57 -2.19 6.92
C ALA A 94 1.64 -1.21 6.19
N VAL A 95 0.32 -1.37 6.31
CA VAL A 95 -0.69 -0.48 5.71
C VAL A 95 -0.96 0.74 6.58
N LEU A 96 -1.13 0.57 7.90
CA LEU A 96 -1.52 1.67 8.79
C LEU A 96 -0.44 2.75 8.90
N ILE A 97 0.84 2.39 8.94
CA ILE A 97 1.90 3.39 9.11
C ILE A 97 1.92 4.41 7.96
N PRO A 98 1.99 4.00 6.67
CA PRO A 98 1.90 4.94 5.56
C PRO A 98 0.62 5.78 5.58
N LEU A 99 -0.54 5.18 5.93
CA LEU A 99 -1.80 5.91 6.02
C LEU A 99 -1.77 7.01 7.09
N VAL A 100 -1.23 6.69 8.28
CA VAL A 100 -1.06 7.67 9.36
C VAL A 100 -0.09 8.77 8.95
N VAL A 101 1.04 8.42 8.31
CA VAL A 101 2.02 9.41 7.82
C VAL A 101 1.37 10.36 6.82
N VAL A 102 0.61 9.84 5.85
CA VAL A 102 -0.12 10.67 4.87
C VAL A 102 -1.17 11.53 5.56
N ALA A 103 -1.96 10.99 6.48
CA ALA A 103 -2.98 11.74 7.21
C ALA A 103 -2.37 12.89 8.03
N VAL A 104 -1.29 12.62 8.76
CA VAL A 104 -0.55 13.65 9.52
C VAL A 104 0.01 14.71 8.58
N PHE A 105 0.64 14.30 7.48
CA PHE A 105 1.19 15.24 6.50
C PHE A 105 0.10 16.17 5.94
N LEU A 106 -1.06 15.62 5.60
CA LEU A 106 -2.19 16.39 5.10
C LEU A 106 -2.70 17.39 6.13
N VAL A 107 -2.88 16.98 7.38
CA VAL A 107 -3.42 17.83 8.45
C VAL A 107 -2.44 18.93 8.86
N VAL A 108 -1.15 18.59 8.99
CA VAL A 108 -0.14 19.51 9.55
C VAL A 108 0.40 20.49 8.51
N PHE A 109 0.61 20.05 7.27
CA PHE A 109 1.25 20.88 6.24
C PHE A 109 0.27 21.32 5.17
N PHE A 110 -0.50 20.38 4.60
CA PHE A 110 -1.28 20.67 3.40
C PHE A 110 -2.52 21.54 3.68
N LEU A 111 -3.32 21.19 4.69
CA LEU A 111 -4.54 21.92 5.03
C LEU A 111 -4.26 23.38 5.45
N PRO A 112 -3.24 23.69 6.28
CA PRO A 112 -2.92 25.08 6.61
C PRO A 112 -2.48 25.91 5.41
N ILE A 113 -1.69 25.32 4.50
CA ILE A 113 -1.27 25.99 3.27
C ILE A 113 -2.47 26.35 2.40
N ILE A 114 -3.41 25.40 2.22
CA ILE A 114 -4.65 25.66 1.48
C ILE A 114 -5.48 26.72 2.18
N HIS A 115 -5.60 26.65 3.50
CA HIS A 115 -6.35 27.63 4.28
C HIS A 115 -5.77 29.05 4.11
N ALA A 116 -4.45 29.21 4.21
CA ALA A 116 -3.77 30.47 3.97
C ALA A 116 -3.97 30.98 2.53
N ALA A 117 -3.82 30.10 1.53
CA ALA A 117 -4.06 30.45 0.13
C ALA A 117 -5.50 30.93 -0.11
N MET A 118 -6.49 30.25 0.45
CA MET A 118 -7.91 30.66 0.36
C MET A 118 -8.19 31.99 1.09
N MET A 119 -7.50 32.27 2.19
CA MET A 119 -7.64 33.56 2.88
C MET A 119 -7.02 34.70 2.09
N SER A 120 -5.87 34.48 1.43
CA SER A 120 -5.23 35.50 0.59
C SER A 120 -6.11 35.91 -0.60
N SER A 121 -6.73 34.95 -1.30
CA SER A 121 -7.62 35.25 -2.44
C SER A 121 -8.91 35.97 -2.03
N ARG A 122 -9.37 35.78 -0.78
CA ARG A 122 -10.53 36.52 -0.23
C ARG A 122 -10.21 37.94 0.18
N MET A 123 -8.95 38.25 0.50
CA MET A 123 -8.52 39.58 0.98
C MET A 123 -8.12 40.54 -0.14
N GLY A 124 -8.09 40.10 -1.40
CA GLY A 124 -7.88 40.99 -2.56
C GLY A 124 -6.47 41.55 -2.74
N TYR A 125 -5.45 40.87 -2.19
CA TYR A 125 -4.04 41.09 -2.54
C TYR A 125 -3.61 40.13 -3.65
#